data_AF-A0A7G9QE86-F1
#
_entry.id   AF-A0A7G9QE86-F1
#
_cell.length_a   1.000
_cell.length_b   1.000
_cell.length_c   1.000
_cell.angle_alpha   90.00
_cell.angle_beta   90.00
_cell.angle_gamma   90.00
#
_symmetry.space_group_name_H-M   'P 1'
#
loop_
_entity.id
_entity.type
_entity.pdbx_description
1 polymer ?
#
loop_
_entity_poly.entity_id
_entity_poly.type
_entity_poly.pdbx_seq_one_letter_code
_entity_poly.pdbx_strand_id
1 'polypeptide(L)'
;MKNLTLLSIIFMLVIGAGKVNAQQHYGDITNFEILPAYLSSGKVLLSNTSNTTPVQFKVWFHRISSTYPNWKPFKMSVVLGSYKIDDYGSVTGVDYFSTPVEVKSSDFPASPNNAFLDKTFSATIDKTVLTNPNRKIILFYKTADMTGYAYYNVMYNFIINSGSGPGNPTNPTNPTNPTDPTTPIGPIGSSGTLATMAGIDIGADDGVYFWGKNGKVTKGNSTSINGPTANYVLPNGRDYSQIIDIAISSSGYVYVWYNDGIMSVGHTTNLGDFIAPKNYTLPAGKTPADLVGISIFKGNDHIYAFYTDGTFTEGNSTDLSAYASFKPYTIPPGKNFSDITDIGIATSSSAFYAWYTDEKMSVGYDASNLNNFIPLKPMN
;
A
#
# COMPACT_ATOMS: atom_id res chain seq x y z
N MET A 1 19.77 -16.38 -58.93
CA MET A 1 18.58 -16.01 -58.14
C MET A 1 18.87 -16.31 -56.68
N LYS A 2 19.15 -15.28 -55.87
CA LYS A 2 19.40 -15.42 -54.43
C LYS A 2 18.06 -15.21 -53.69
N ASN A 3 17.64 -16.19 -52.91
CA ASN A 3 16.42 -16.15 -52.12
C ASN A 3 16.56 -15.09 -51.02
N LEU A 4 15.78 -14.03 -51.12
CA LEU A 4 15.64 -13.00 -50.10
C LEU A 4 14.62 -13.50 -49.07
N THR A 5 15.09 -14.07 -47.96
CA THR A 5 14.25 -14.39 -46.80
C THR A 5 13.75 -13.09 -46.18
N LEU A 6 12.46 -12.82 -46.34
CA LEU A 6 11.77 -11.67 -45.78
C LEU A 6 11.69 -11.83 -44.26
N LEU A 7 12.60 -11.18 -43.53
CA LEU A 7 12.55 -11.09 -42.08
C LEU A 7 11.36 -10.20 -41.71
N SER A 8 10.26 -10.80 -41.24
CA SER A 8 9.11 -10.05 -40.71
C SER A 8 9.49 -9.43 -39.38
N ILE A 9 9.92 -8.17 -39.41
CA ILE A 9 10.13 -7.35 -38.21
C ILE A 9 8.74 -6.91 -37.73
N ILE A 10 8.22 -7.58 -36.70
CA ILE A 10 7.03 -7.13 -35.98
C ILE A 10 7.46 -5.91 -35.16
N PHE A 11 7.14 -4.71 -35.64
CA PHE A 11 7.25 -3.48 -34.86
C PHE A 11 6.11 -3.46 -33.85
N MET A 12 6.38 -3.90 -32.62
CA MET A 12 5.48 -3.66 -31.49
C MET A 12 5.72 -2.23 -31.03
N LEU A 13 4.89 -1.29 -31.50
CA LEU A 13 4.91 0.09 -31.02
C LEU A 13 4.35 0.12 -29.59
N VAL A 14 5.23 0.11 -28.60
CA VAL A 14 4.88 0.35 -27.20
C VAL A 14 4.81 1.86 -27.02
N ILE A 15 3.61 2.41 -27.08
CA ILE A 15 3.36 3.84 -26.83
C ILE A 15 3.69 4.11 -25.36
N GLY A 16 4.58 5.08 -25.11
CA GLY A 16 5.12 5.41 -23.79
C GLY A 16 4.05 5.78 -22.75
N ALA A 17 4.45 5.64 -21.48
CA ALA A 17 3.67 5.74 -20.25
C ALA A 17 3.06 7.13 -19.93
N GLY A 18 2.36 7.75 -20.88
CA GLY A 18 1.25 8.61 -20.52
C GLY A 18 0.15 7.74 -19.91
N LYS A 19 -0.68 8.27 -19.00
CA LYS A 19 -1.95 7.61 -18.63
C LYS A 19 -2.69 7.31 -19.93
N VAL A 20 -2.59 6.09 -20.43
CA VAL A 20 -3.43 5.63 -21.53
C VAL A 20 -4.77 5.42 -20.85
N ASN A 21 -5.50 6.53 -20.66
CA ASN A 21 -6.89 6.48 -20.22
C ASN A 21 -7.50 5.39 -21.09
N ALA A 22 -8.00 4.32 -20.46
CA ALA A 22 -8.83 3.38 -21.20
C ALA A 22 -9.85 4.27 -21.90
N GLN A 23 -9.94 4.18 -23.24
CA GLN A 23 -10.61 5.19 -24.05
C GLN A 23 -11.91 5.64 -23.36
N GLN A 24 -12.15 6.95 -23.33
CA GLN A 24 -13.12 7.74 -22.51
C GLN A 24 -14.55 7.20 -22.31
N HIS A 25 -14.88 6.00 -22.78
CA HIS A 25 -16.23 5.44 -22.87
C HIS A 25 -16.36 3.98 -22.41
N TYR A 26 -15.29 3.27 -22.04
CA TYR A 26 -15.40 1.88 -21.57
C TYR A 26 -15.32 1.74 -20.05
N GLY A 27 -14.81 2.73 -19.32
CA GLY A 27 -14.48 2.63 -17.90
C GLY A 27 -12.99 2.37 -17.67
N ASP A 28 -12.55 2.58 -16.43
CA ASP A 28 -11.15 2.58 -16.03
C ASP A 28 -10.85 1.48 -15.02
N ILE A 29 -9.60 1.03 -14.99
CA ILE A 29 -9.06 0.31 -13.83
C ILE A 29 -8.63 1.36 -12.81
N THR A 30 -9.28 1.39 -11.65
CA THR A 30 -8.97 2.36 -10.59
C THR A 30 -7.92 1.85 -9.64
N ASN A 31 -7.77 0.53 -9.51
CA ASN A 31 -6.75 -0.09 -8.67
C ASN A 31 -6.47 -1.54 -9.11
N PHE A 32 -5.32 -2.07 -8.71
CA PHE A 32 -4.88 -3.45 -8.90
C PHE A 32 -3.97 -3.85 -7.74
N GLU A 33 -4.20 -5.04 -7.17
CA GLU A 33 -3.31 -5.61 -6.16
C GLU A 33 -3.16 -7.14 -6.32
N ILE A 34 -1.96 -7.65 -6.05
CA ILE A 34 -1.81 -9.08 -5.70
C ILE A 34 -2.28 -9.25 -4.25
N LEU A 35 -3.09 -10.28 -3.97
CA LEU A 35 -3.64 -10.43 -2.62
C LEU A 35 -2.52 -10.61 -1.58
N PRO A 36 -2.64 -10.02 -0.37
CA PRO A 36 -1.59 -10.04 0.65
C PRO A 36 -1.03 -11.43 1.00
N ALA A 37 -1.86 -12.48 0.95
CA ALA A 37 -1.45 -13.86 1.20
C ALA A 37 -0.37 -14.40 0.24
N TYR A 38 -0.16 -13.74 -0.91
CA TYR A 38 0.86 -14.08 -1.90
C TYR A 38 2.05 -13.11 -1.88
N LEU A 39 2.11 -12.21 -0.90
CA LEU A 39 3.15 -11.22 -0.74
C LEU A 39 4.02 -11.52 0.50
N SER A 40 5.28 -11.13 0.42
CA SER A 40 6.23 -11.10 1.54
C SER A 40 7.07 -9.83 1.39
N SER A 41 6.94 -8.92 2.37
CA SER A 41 7.53 -7.57 2.31
C SER A 41 7.19 -6.83 0.99
N GLY A 42 5.92 -6.89 0.56
CA GLY A 42 5.44 -6.27 -0.68
C GLY A 42 5.90 -6.94 -1.98
N LYS A 43 6.63 -8.06 -1.92
CA LYS A 43 7.10 -8.82 -3.10
C LYS A 43 6.29 -10.10 -3.26
N VAL A 44 6.01 -10.50 -4.51
CA VAL A 44 5.30 -11.77 -4.77
C VAL A 44 6.17 -12.95 -4.37
N LEU A 45 5.63 -13.80 -3.50
CA LEU A 45 6.32 -15.00 -3.02
C LEU A 45 6.13 -16.14 -4.03
N LEU A 46 7.22 -16.54 -4.69
CA LEU A 46 7.23 -17.63 -5.66
C LEU A 46 7.66 -18.96 -5.02
N SER A 47 7.08 -20.04 -5.51
CA SER A 47 7.43 -21.41 -5.12
C SER A 47 8.89 -21.74 -5.46
N ASN A 48 9.62 -22.28 -4.49
CA ASN A 48 10.96 -22.85 -4.71
C ASN A 48 10.91 -24.24 -5.33
N THR A 49 9.89 -25.04 -5.00
CA THR A 49 9.78 -26.45 -5.41
C THR A 49 9.09 -26.66 -6.74
N SER A 50 8.26 -25.72 -7.20
CA SER A 50 7.56 -25.80 -8.50
C SER A 50 8.01 -24.70 -9.45
N ASN A 51 8.02 -24.97 -10.76
CA ASN A 51 8.21 -23.93 -11.78
C ASN A 51 7.04 -22.94 -11.85
N THR A 52 5.92 -23.28 -11.25
CA THR A 52 4.72 -22.45 -11.26
C THR A 52 4.27 -22.09 -9.85
N THR A 53 3.69 -20.89 -9.70
CA THR A 53 3.11 -20.41 -8.44
C THR A 53 1.69 -19.89 -8.68
N PRO A 54 0.65 -20.53 -8.13
CA PRO A 54 -0.69 -19.97 -8.20
C PRO A 54 -0.77 -18.71 -7.33
N VAL A 55 -1.40 -17.67 -7.86
CA VAL A 55 -1.65 -16.41 -7.17
C VAL A 55 -3.09 -15.96 -7.40
N GLN A 56 -3.60 -15.17 -6.48
CA GLN A 56 -4.82 -14.40 -6.71
C GLN A 56 -4.51 -12.91 -6.66
N PHE A 57 -5.29 -12.16 -7.43
CA PHE A 57 -5.18 -10.71 -7.52
C PHE A 57 -6.56 -10.09 -7.64
N LYS A 58 -6.70 -8.87 -7.13
CA LYS A 58 -7.94 -8.10 -7.21
C LYS A 58 -7.73 -6.92 -8.15
N VAL A 59 -8.75 -6.64 -8.97
CA VAL A 59 -8.80 -5.47 -9.85
C VAL A 59 -10.08 -4.72 -9.56
N TRP A 60 -9.98 -3.40 -9.45
CA TRP A 60 -11.12 -2.51 -9.29
C TRP A 60 -11.38 -1.79 -10.60
N PHE A 61 -12.60 -1.92 -11.07
CA PHE A 61 -13.09 -1.30 -12.28
C PHE A 61 -14.10 -0.22 -11.91
N HIS A 62 -14.02 0.89 -12.64
CA HIS A 62 -14.97 1.98 -12.54
C HIS A 62 -15.54 2.28 -13.91
N ARG A 63 -16.85 2.15 -14.04
CA ARG A 63 -17.57 2.51 -15.25
C ARG A 63 -18.07 3.95 -15.14
N ILE A 64 -17.33 4.90 -15.74
CA ILE A 64 -17.70 6.31 -15.76
C ILE A 64 -18.86 6.54 -16.74
N SER A 65 -19.88 7.27 -16.29
CA SER A 65 -21.02 7.69 -17.11
C SER A 65 -20.68 8.97 -17.87
N SER A 66 -20.34 8.88 -19.16
CA SER A 66 -20.45 10.02 -20.07
C SER A 66 -21.83 10.00 -20.74
N THR A 67 -22.51 11.13 -20.77
CA THR A 67 -23.86 11.32 -21.35
C THR A 67 -24.06 10.64 -22.71
N TYR A 68 -25.23 9.99 -22.87
CA TYR A 68 -25.80 9.35 -24.07
C TYR A 68 -25.61 10.20 -25.36
N PRO A 69 -25.35 9.64 -26.57
CA PRO A 69 -25.91 8.37 -27.10
C PRO A 69 -24.96 7.19 -27.35
N ASN A 70 -23.64 7.33 -27.19
CA ASN A 70 -22.70 6.33 -27.71
C ASN A 70 -22.11 5.40 -26.63
N TRP A 71 -22.95 4.75 -25.83
CA TRP A 71 -22.46 3.74 -24.88
C TRP A 71 -21.97 2.50 -25.61
N LYS A 72 -20.67 2.22 -25.52
CA LYS A 72 -20.14 0.90 -25.85
C LYS A 72 -20.27 0.00 -24.61
N PRO A 73 -20.75 -1.25 -24.73
CA PRO A 73 -20.74 -2.18 -23.61
C PRO A 73 -19.34 -2.29 -23.01
N PHE A 74 -19.21 -2.17 -21.68
CA PHE A 74 -17.99 -2.49 -20.95
C PHE A 74 -17.55 -3.90 -21.37
N LYS A 75 -16.32 -3.98 -21.91
CA LYS A 75 -15.67 -5.22 -22.31
C LYS A 75 -14.15 -5.01 -22.22
N MET A 76 -13.55 -5.60 -21.20
CA MET A 76 -12.12 -5.50 -20.92
C MET A 76 -11.56 -6.87 -20.61
N SER A 77 -10.51 -7.29 -21.32
CA SER A 77 -9.73 -8.47 -20.98
C SER A 77 -8.61 -8.06 -20.04
N VAL A 78 -8.46 -8.75 -18.91
CA VAL A 78 -7.36 -8.55 -17.96
C VAL A 78 -6.53 -9.82 -17.84
N VAL A 79 -5.22 -9.67 -17.67
CA VAL A 79 -4.29 -10.79 -17.52
C VAL A 79 -3.07 -10.38 -16.73
N LEU A 80 -2.60 -11.27 -15.85
CA LEU A 80 -1.32 -11.07 -15.17
C LEU A 80 -0.18 -11.52 -16.09
N GLY A 81 0.89 -10.73 -16.16
CA GLY A 81 2.06 -11.08 -16.94
C GLY A 81 3.34 -10.46 -16.40
N SER A 82 4.42 -10.63 -17.16
CA SER A 82 5.66 -9.91 -16.98
C SER A 82 6.12 -9.31 -18.29
N TYR A 83 6.97 -8.30 -18.20
CA TYR A 83 7.67 -7.78 -19.37
C TYR A 83 9.16 -7.65 -19.09
N LYS A 84 9.93 -7.75 -20.17
CA LYS A 84 11.36 -7.51 -20.16
C LYS A 84 11.62 -6.04 -20.48
N ILE A 85 12.34 -5.36 -19.59
CA ILE A 85 12.88 -4.04 -19.83
C ILE A 85 14.32 -4.20 -20.30
N ASP A 86 14.69 -3.55 -21.40
CA ASP A 86 16.10 -3.44 -21.79
C ASP A 86 16.84 -2.35 -20.98
N ASP A 87 18.13 -2.21 -21.21
CA ASP A 87 18.97 -1.24 -20.49
C ASP A 87 18.57 0.23 -20.77
N TYR A 88 17.67 0.46 -21.74
CA TYR A 88 17.15 1.78 -22.12
C TYR A 88 15.72 2.03 -21.61
N GLY A 89 15.17 1.14 -20.78
CA GLY A 89 13.81 1.30 -20.25
C GLY A 89 12.70 0.85 -21.21
N SER A 90 13.03 0.26 -22.37
CA SER A 90 12.06 -0.15 -23.37
C SER A 90 11.55 -1.57 -23.12
N VAL A 91 10.26 -1.78 -23.37
CA VAL A 91 9.64 -3.10 -23.27
C VAL A 91 10.01 -3.94 -24.50
N THR A 92 10.80 -5.01 -24.30
CA THR A 92 11.34 -5.85 -25.38
C THR A 92 10.68 -7.23 -25.48
N GLY A 93 9.79 -7.57 -24.55
CA GLY A 93 9.04 -8.82 -24.58
C GLY A 93 7.97 -8.84 -23.49
N VAL A 94 6.86 -9.52 -23.74
CA VAL A 94 5.74 -9.68 -22.81
C VAL A 94 5.41 -11.17 -22.71
N ASP A 95 5.34 -11.67 -21.48
CA ASP A 95 4.96 -13.05 -21.17
C ASP A 95 3.72 -13.03 -20.28
N TYR A 96 2.63 -13.63 -20.74
CA TYR A 96 1.39 -13.74 -19.98
C TYR A 96 1.38 -15.03 -19.14
N PHE A 97 0.98 -14.93 -17.87
CA PHE A 97 0.96 -16.06 -16.95
C PHE A 97 -0.33 -16.89 -17.02
N SER A 98 -1.35 -16.40 -17.72
CA SER A 98 -2.66 -17.04 -17.79
C SER A 98 -3.40 -16.63 -19.06
N THR A 99 -4.49 -17.34 -19.36
CA THR A 99 -5.43 -16.89 -20.39
C THR A 99 -6.11 -15.61 -19.91
N PRO A 100 -6.19 -14.56 -20.75
CA PRO A 100 -6.90 -13.35 -20.40
C PRO A 100 -8.36 -13.61 -20.01
N VAL A 101 -8.80 -12.97 -18.93
CA VAL A 101 -10.17 -13.08 -18.41
C VAL A 101 -10.95 -11.86 -18.85
N GLU A 102 -12.12 -12.08 -19.45
CA GLU A 102 -13.02 -11.02 -19.87
C GLU A 102 -13.89 -10.54 -18.71
N VAL A 103 -13.94 -9.22 -18.54
CA VAL A 103 -14.88 -8.49 -17.68
C VAL A 103 -15.85 -7.74 -18.59
N LYS A 104 -17.14 -7.97 -18.40
CA LYS A 104 -18.22 -7.47 -19.25
C LYS A 104 -19.23 -6.66 -18.46
N SER A 105 -20.09 -5.92 -19.17
CA SER A 105 -21.11 -5.06 -18.56
C SER A 105 -22.01 -5.79 -17.56
N SER A 106 -22.31 -7.06 -17.81
CA SER A 106 -23.16 -7.87 -16.91
C SER A 106 -22.48 -8.28 -15.61
N ASP A 107 -21.16 -8.08 -15.47
CA ASP A 107 -20.44 -8.31 -14.21
C ASP A 107 -20.66 -7.16 -13.21
N PHE A 108 -21.08 -5.99 -13.68
CA PHE A 108 -21.35 -4.84 -12.82
C PHE A 108 -22.72 -4.96 -12.16
N PRO A 109 -22.91 -4.40 -10.95
CA PRO A 109 -24.23 -4.25 -10.35
C PRO A 109 -25.16 -3.47 -11.29
N ALA A 110 -26.46 -3.72 -11.23
CA ALA A 110 -27.48 -3.24 -12.17
C ALA A 110 -27.68 -1.70 -12.26
N SER A 111 -26.77 -0.89 -11.70
CA SER A 111 -26.81 0.56 -11.86
C SER A 111 -26.33 0.96 -13.26
N PRO A 112 -27.16 1.64 -14.07
CA PRO A 112 -26.77 2.09 -15.40
C PRO A 112 -25.72 3.22 -15.37
N ASN A 113 -25.59 3.92 -14.23
CA ASN A 113 -24.75 5.10 -14.10
C ASN A 113 -23.73 4.87 -12.97
N ASN A 114 -22.44 5.09 -13.28
CA ASN A 114 -21.37 5.16 -12.29
C ASN A 114 -21.24 3.91 -11.41
N ALA A 115 -20.93 2.77 -12.03
CA ALA A 115 -20.83 1.49 -11.33
C ALA A 115 -19.37 1.16 -11.00
N PHE A 116 -19.14 0.66 -9.79
CA PHE A 116 -17.87 0.08 -9.36
C PHE A 116 -18.00 -1.44 -9.32
N LEU A 117 -16.91 -2.12 -9.68
CA LEU A 117 -16.78 -3.57 -9.58
C LEU A 117 -15.39 -3.88 -9.07
N ASP A 118 -15.28 -4.61 -7.95
CA ASP A 118 -14.05 -5.28 -7.57
C ASP A 118 -14.18 -6.77 -7.89
N LYS A 119 -13.16 -7.33 -8.55
CA LYS A 119 -13.19 -8.75 -8.97
C LYS A 119 -11.85 -9.39 -8.67
N THR A 120 -11.90 -10.56 -8.06
CA THR A 120 -10.73 -11.39 -7.79
C THR A 120 -10.53 -12.39 -8.93
N PHE A 121 -9.29 -12.51 -9.37
CA PHE A 121 -8.84 -13.39 -10.44
C PHE A 121 -7.75 -14.32 -9.92
N SER A 122 -7.57 -15.44 -10.61
CA SER A 122 -6.48 -16.39 -10.36
C SER A 122 -5.54 -16.40 -11.55
N ALA A 123 -4.24 -16.50 -11.29
CA ALA A 123 -3.21 -16.72 -12.31
C ALA A 123 -2.17 -17.72 -11.80
N THR A 124 -1.41 -18.32 -12.72
CA THR A 124 -0.33 -19.24 -12.40
C THR A 124 0.97 -18.67 -12.95
N ILE A 125 1.79 -18.07 -12.08
CA ILE A 125 3.04 -17.45 -12.48
C ILE A 125 4.05 -18.54 -12.82
N ASP A 126 4.52 -18.57 -14.07
CA ASP A 126 5.65 -19.40 -14.49
C ASP A 126 6.96 -18.68 -14.13
N LYS A 127 7.71 -19.22 -13.17
CA LYS A 127 8.97 -18.61 -12.72
C LYS A 127 10.09 -18.74 -13.75
N THR A 128 9.98 -19.64 -14.73
CA THR A 128 11.01 -19.81 -15.77
C THR A 128 11.08 -18.59 -16.68
N VAL A 129 9.96 -17.87 -16.84
CA VAL A 129 9.97 -16.59 -17.57
C VAL A 129 10.49 -15.44 -16.71
N LEU A 130 10.62 -15.60 -15.39
CA LEU A 130 11.12 -14.61 -14.43
C LEU A 130 12.62 -14.76 -14.11
N THR A 131 13.36 -15.50 -14.95
CA THR A 131 14.81 -15.75 -14.78
C THR A 131 15.68 -14.48 -14.85
N ASN A 132 15.17 -13.40 -15.44
CA ASN A 132 15.84 -12.10 -15.44
C ASN A 132 15.39 -11.27 -14.22
N PRO A 133 16.31 -10.82 -13.35
CA PRO A 133 15.96 -10.05 -12.14
C PRO A 133 15.29 -8.70 -12.42
N ASN A 134 15.38 -8.19 -13.64
CA ASN A 134 14.74 -6.93 -14.05
C ASN A 134 13.26 -7.11 -14.44
N ARG A 135 12.74 -8.33 -14.49
CA ARG A 135 11.31 -8.55 -14.76
C ARG A 135 10.46 -8.15 -13.57
N LYS A 136 9.28 -7.61 -13.86
CA LYS A 136 8.24 -7.28 -12.89
C LYS A 136 6.97 -8.05 -13.20
N ILE A 137 6.16 -8.30 -12.19
CA ILE A 137 4.80 -8.82 -12.33
C ILE A 137 3.86 -7.61 -12.44
N ILE A 138 3.02 -7.59 -13.47
CA ILE A 138 2.15 -6.45 -13.79
C ILE A 138 0.80 -6.91 -14.32
N LEU A 139 -0.22 -6.08 -14.15
CA LEU A 139 -1.53 -6.27 -14.78
C LEU A 139 -1.52 -5.71 -16.19
N PHE A 140 -1.85 -6.55 -17.17
CA PHE A 140 -2.17 -6.15 -18.53
C PHE A 140 -3.68 -6.09 -18.73
N TYR A 141 -4.12 -5.15 -19.56
CA TYR A 141 -5.52 -5.03 -19.94
C TYR A 141 -5.69 -4.64 -21.41
N LYS A 142 -6.84 -5.03 -21.97
CA LYS A 142 -7.23 -4.74 -23.35
C LYS A 142 -8.72 -4.45 -23.42
N THR A 143 -9.11 -3.28 -23.91
CA THR A 143 -10.51 -2.99 -24.26
C THR A 143 -10.84 -3.54 -25.65
N ALA A 144 -12.14 -3.63 -25.98
CA ALA A 144 -12.61 -4.20 -27.25
C ALA A 144 -12.05 -3.53 -28.52
N ASP A 145 -11.62 -2.27 -28.43
CA ASP A 145 -11.11 -1.46 -29.54
C ASP A 145 -9.60 -1.24 -29.53
N MET A 146 -8.89 -1.74 -28.52
CA MET A 146 -7.44 -1.75 -28.54
C MET A 146 -6.92 -2.84 -29.49
N THR A 147 -5.85 -2.53 -30.23
CA THR A 147 -5.17 -3.51 -31.09
C THR A 147 -4.27 -4.45 -30.26
N GLY A 148 -3.70 -3.96 -29.16
CA GLY A 148 -2.84 -4.71 -28.24
C GLY A 148 -3.26 -4.60 -26.77
N TYR A 149 -2.43 -5.10 -25.86
CA TYR A 149 -2.58 -4.90 -24.42
C TYR A 149 -1.84 -3.63 -23.99
N ALA A 150 -2.44 -2.88 -23.08
CA ALA A 150 -1.75 -1.92 -22.22
C ALA A 150 -1.43 -2.57 -20.88
N TYR A 151 -0.70 -1.86 -20.02
CA TYR A 151 -0.41 -2.31 -18.66
C TYR A 151 -0.79 -1.24 -17.63
N TYR A 152 -1.09 -1.68 -16.42
CA TYR A 152 -1.40 -0.82 -15.29
C TYR A 152 -0.11 -0.51 -14.52
N ASN A 153 0.15 0.76 -14.15
CA ASN A 153 1.46 1.21 -13.64
C ASN A 153 1.85 0.71 -12.23
N VAL A 154 1.11 -0.23 -11.65
CA VAL A 154 1.48 -0.90 -10.39
C VAL A 154 2.26 -2.17 -10.72
N MET A 155 3.49 -2.24 -10.24
CA MET A 155 4.44 -3.32 -10.52
C MET A 155 4.86 -4.01 -9.24
N TYR A 156 4.93 -5.34 -9.29
CA TYR A 156 5.44 -6.13 -8.18
C TYR A 156 6.82 -6.73 -8.50
N ASN A 157 7.72 -6.58 -7.54
CA ASN A 157 8.91 -7.43 -7.44
C ASN A 157 8.50 -8.84 -6.98
N PHE A 158 9.42 -9.79 -7.07
CA PHE A 158 9.20 -11.14 -6.57
C PHE A 158 10.41 -11.64 -5.78
N ILE A 159 10.19 -12.64 -4.94
CA ILE A 159 11.23 -13.42 -4.26
C ILE A 159 10.92 -14.90 -4.39
N ILE A 160 11.95 -15.73 -4.44
CA ILE A 160 11.80 -17.19 -4.39
C ILE A 160 11.88 -17.59 -2.92
N ASN A 161 10.88 -18.32 -2.43
CA ASN A 161 10.85 -18.79 -1.05
C ASN A 161 12.05 -19.73 -0.77
N SER A 162 13.16 -19.25 -0.20
CA SER A 162 14.35 -20.08 0.02
C SER A 162 14.23 -21.04 1.21
N GLY A 163 13.15 -20.97 1.99
CA GLY A 163 12.95 -21.81 3.17
C GLY A 163 12.64 -23.27 2.82
N SER A 164 13.30 -24.20 3.49
CA SER A 164 13.04 -25.66 3.44
C SER A 164 11.76 -26.10 4.15
N GLY A 165 10.86 -25.16 4.49
CA GLY A 165 9.58 -25.44 5.14
C GLY A 165 8.51 -25.94 4.14
N PRO A 166 7.56 -26.79 4.58
CA PRO A 166 6.49 -27.29 3.73
C PRO A 166 5.45 -26.18 3.52
N GLY A 167 5.68 -25.32 2.53
CA GLY A 167 4.78 -24.22 2.20
C GLY A 167 4.69 -24.01 0.69
N ASN A 168 4.29 -25.05 -0.04
CA ASN A 168 3.87 -24.89 -1.42
C ASN A 168 2.47 -24.22 -1.40
N PRO A 169 2.27 -23.01 -1.97
CA PRO A 169 1.02 -22.25 -1.87
C PRO A 169 -0.12 -22.84 -2.73
N THR A 170 -0.07 -24.13 -3.10
CA THR A 170 -0.96 -24.74 -4.08
C THR A 170 -2.42 -24.90 -3.64
N ASN A 171 -2.76 -24.53 -2.41
CA ASN A 171 -4.15 -24.44 -1.95
C ASN A 171 -4.26 -23.50 -0.73
N PRO A 172 -4.81 -22.27 -0.84
CA PRO A 172 -4.99 -21.39 0.31
C PRO A 172 -6.25 -21.80 1.09
N THR A 173 -6.27 -23.00 1.66
CA THR A 173 -6.90 -23.12 2.98
C THR A 173 -5.95 -22.45 3.96
N ASN A 174 -6.10 -21.13 4.09
CA ASN A 174 -5.50 -20.27 5.11
C ASN A 174 -4.12 -20.72 5.65
N PRO A 175 -3.00 -20.36 4.99
CA PRO A 175 -1.69 -20.66 5.51
C PRO A 175 -1.38 -19.74 6.70
N THR A 176 -1.40 -20.29 7.91
CA THR A 176 -0.73 -19.72 9.07
C THR A 176 0.79 -19.76 8.84
N ASN A 177 1.32 -18.79 8.08
CA ASN A 177 2.74 -18.53 7.99
C ASN A 177 3.15 -17.63 9.16
N PRO A 178 4.01 -18.08 10.09
CA PRO A 178 4.41 -17.29 11.24
C PRO A 178 5.58 -16.37 10.86
N THR A 179 5.31 -15.08 10.58
CA THR A 179 6.27 -13.95 10.73
C THR A 179 5.65 -12.55 10.60
N ASP A 180 4.33 -12.40 10.44
CA ASP A 180 3.65 -11.15 10.82
C ASP A 180 2.98 -11.38 12.18
N PRO A 181 3.58 -10.98 13.32
CA PRO A 181 2.95 -11.16 14.60
C PRO A 181 1.78 -10.18 14.69
N THR A 182 0.62 -10.74 14.37
CA THR A 182 -0.72 -10.36 14.84
C THR A 182 -1.33 -9.12 14.20
N THR A 183 -1.58 -9.19 12.89
CA THR A 183 -2.83 -8.59 12.36
C THR A 183 -3.98 -8.91 13.35
N PRO A 184 -4.71 -7.90 13.87
CA PRO A 184 -5.86 -8.14 14.73
C PRO A 184 -6.85 -9.11 14.06
N ILE A 185 -7.20 -10.19 14.76
CA ILE A 185 -8.16 -11.22 14.29
C ILE A 185 -9.39 -11.34 15.22
N GLY A 186 -9.54 -10.44 16.17
CA GLY A 186 -10.64 -10.47 17.14
C GLY A 186 -11.97 -9.92 16.58
N PRO A 187 -12.97 -9.72 17.45
CA PRO A 187 -14.28 -9.22 17.03
C PRO A 187 -14.17 -7.87 16.33
N ILE A 188 -15.13 -7.58 15.45
CA ILE A 188 -15.24 -6.28 14.81
C ILE A 188 -15.63 -5.25 15.88
N GLY A 189 -14.82 -4.20 16.02
CA GLY A 189 -15.04 -3.11 16.95
C GLY A 189 -14.15 -1.92 16.62
N SER A 190 -14.01 -1.01 17.58
CA SER A 190 -13.07 0.11 17.52
C SER A 190 -12.15 0.09 18.74
N SER A 191 -10.94 0.59 18.56
CA SER A 191 -9.98 0.86 19.63
C SER A 191 -10.24 2.20 20.34
N GLY A 192 -11.21 3.01 19.88
CA GLY A 192 -11.61 4.25 20.54
C GLY A 192 -12.26 5.25 19.58
N THR A 193 -12.07 6.54 19.85
CA THR A 193 -12.25 7.64 18.90
C THR A 193 -10.89 8.26 18.56
N LEU A 194 -10.79 9.08 17.52
CA LEU A 194 -9.54 9.79 17.17
C LEU A 194 -8.95 10.56 18.36
N ALA A 195 -9.80 11.21 19.17
CA ALA A 195 -9.37 11.92 20.38
C ALA A 195 -8.74 11.02 21.47
N THR A 196 -8.92 9.70 21.39
CA THR A 196 -8.42 8.72 22.36
C THR A 196 -7.33 7.80 21.78
N MET A 197 -6.85 8.09 20.56
CA MET A 197 -5.78 7.32 19.94
C MET A 197 -4.44 7.59 20.62
N ALA A 198 -3.64 6.54 20.71
CA ALA A 198 -2.24 6.55 21.06
C ALA A 198 -1.35 6.59 19.80
N GLY A 199 -1.86 6.09 18.67
CA GLY A 199 -1.21 6.18 17.36
C GLY A 199 -2.07 5.54 16.27
N ILE A 200 -1.78 5.89 15.02
CA ILE A 200 -2.45 5.49 13.78
C ILE A 200 -1.38 5.40 12.69
N ASP A 201 -1.16 4.22 12.13
CA ASP A 201 -0.28 4.10 10.97
C ASP A 201 -0.77 3.04 9.99
N ILE A 202 -0.18 3.06 8.80
CA ILE A 202 -0.52 2.18 7.69
C ILE A 202 0.54 1.07 7.62
N GLY A 203 0.08 -0.18 7.66
CA GLY A 203 0.94 -1.35 7.59
C GLY A 203 1.50 -1.61 6.19
N ALA A 204 2.38 -2.62 6.11
CA ALA A 204 2.95 -3.11 4.85
C ALA A 204 1.89 -3.66 3.87
N ASP A 205 0.70 -3.95 4.37
CA ASP A 205 -0.46 -4.45 3.65
C ASP A 205 -1.52 -3.37 3.37
N ASP A 206 -1.17 -2.09 3.56
CA ASP A 206 -2.06 -0.93 3.49
C ASP A 206 -3.28 -0.96 4.44
N GLY A 207 -3.31 -1.89 5.40
CA GLY A 207 -4.25 -1.85 6.50
C GLY A 207 -3.93 -0.67 7.41
N VAL A 208 -4.96 0.05 7.88
CA VAL A 208 -4.77 1.14 8.84
C VAL A 208 -4.97 0.61 10.25
N TYR A 209 -3.95 0.75 11.08
CA TYR A 209 -3.93 0.28 12.45
C TYR A 209 -4.19 1.48 13.36
N PHE A 210 -5.18 1.34 14.23
CA PHE A 210 -5.59 2.35 15.20
C PHE A 210 -5.30 1.81 16.60
N TRP A 211 -4.28 2.31 17.29
CA TRP A 211 -3.99 1.96 18.68
C TRP A 211 -4.66 2.96 19.60
N GLY A 212 -5.58 2.50 20.42
CA GLY A 212 -6.28 3.32 21.41
C GLY A 212 -5.58 3.31 22.77
N LYS A 213 -5.66 4.41 23.50
CA LYS A 213 -5.15 4.52 24.89
C LYS A 213 -5.82 3.57 25.90
N ASN A 214 -6.83 2.82 25.47
CA ASN A 214 -7.48 1.75 26.23
C ASN A 214 -6.79 0.38 26.09
N GLY A 215 -5.63 0.32 25.44
CA GLY A 215 -4.87 -0.92 25.24
C GLY A 215 -5.42 -1.83 24.15
N LYS A 216 -6.23 -1.30 23.23
CA LYS A 216 -6.74 -2.03 22.06
C LYS A 216 -6.15 -1.49 20.76
N VAL A 217 -5.91 -2.39 19.82
CA VAL A 217 -5.53 -2.08 18.44
C VAL A 217 -6.59 -2.61 17.50
N THR A 218 -7.02 -1.78 16.56
CA THR A 218 -7.99 -2.17 15.51
C THR A 218 -7.36 -2.01 14.15
N LYS A 219 -7.59 -2.98 13.26
CA LYS A 219 -7.20 -2.87 11.85
C LYS A 219 -8.41 -2.50 11.01
N GLY A 220 -8.50 -1.23 10.66
CA GLY A 220 -9.56 -0.67 9.81
C GLY A 220 -9.02 -0.29 8.43
N ASN A 221 -9.51 0.85 7.92
CA ASN A 221 -9.03 1.47 6.69
C ASN A 221 -8.91 3.00 6.88
N SER A 222 -8.40 3.71 5.89
CA SER A 222 -8.14 5.16 5.99
C SER A 222 -9.36 6.02 6.30
N THR A 223 -10.57 5.48 6.08
CA THR A 223 -11.84 6.16 6.33
C THR A 223 -12.69 5.50 7.41
N SER A 224 -12.22 4.46 8.10
CA SER A 224 -13.02 3.78 9.13
C SER A 224 -12.11 3.20 10.20
N ILE A 225 -12.36 3.63 11.44
CA ILE A 225 -11.67 3.12 12.64
C ILE A 225 -12.16 1.73 13.06
N ASN A 226 -13.28 1.27 12.50
CA ASN A 226 -13.87 -0.02 12.82
C ASN A 226 -13.20 -1.16 12.03
N GLY A 227 -12.98 -2.29 12.69
CA GLY A 227 -12.40 -3.49 12.09
C GLY A 227 -12.10 -4.56 13.14
N PRO A 228 -11.40 -5.66 12.77
CA PRO A 228 -10.92 -6.62 13.75
C PRO A 228 -10.08 -5.94 14.84
N THR A 229 -10.37 -6.25 16.10
CA THR A 229 -9.71 -5.64 17.26
C THR A 229 -8.95 -6.68 18.09
N ALA A 230 -7.81 -6.30 18.65
CA ALA A 230 -7.03 -7.10 19.61
C ALA A 230 -6.56 -6.21 20.77
N ASN A 231 -6.13 -6.81 21.88
CA ASN A 231 -5.42 -6.09 22.93
C ASN A 231 -3.94 -5.95 22.55
N TYR A 232 -3.30 -4.86 22.96
CA TYR A 232 -1.85 -4.71 22.87
C TYR A 232 -1.25 -4.34 24.23
N VAL A 233 0.00 -4.77 24.45
CA VAL A 233 0.74 -4.50 25.67
C VAL A 233 1.96 -3.62 25.41
N LEU A 234 2.34 -2.84 26.41
CA LEU A 234 3.54 -2.02 26.40
C LEU A 234 4.71 -2.72 27.11
N PRO A 235 5.96 -2.29 26.88
CA PRO A 235 7.08 -2.68 27.73
C PRO A 235 6.79 -2.44 29.22
N ASN A 236 7.39 -3.24 30.10
CA ASN A 236 7.19 -3.10 31.54
C ASN A 236 7.52 -1.68 32.04
N GLY A 237 6.66 -1.13 32.90
CA GLY A 237 6.80 0.22 33.45
C GLY A 237 6.35 1.36 32.52
N ARG A 238 5.74 1.05 31.37
CA ARG A 238 5.15 2.04 30.45
C ARG A 238 3.64 2.12 30.59
N ASP A 239 3.10 3.31 30.39
CA ASP A 239 1.66 3.61 30.41
C ASP A 239 1.19 4.14 29.05
N TYR A 240 -0.04 3.82 28.66
CA TYR A 240 -0.64 4.27 27.40
C TYR A 240 -0.75 5.80 27.29
N SER A 241 -0.83 6.51 28.42
CA SER A 241 -0.86 7.98 28.45
C SER A 241 0.50 8.61 28.14
N GLN A 242 1.60 7.83 28.19
CA GLN A 242 2.95 8.32 27.89
C GLN A 242 3.26 8.26 26.40
N ILE A 243 2.46 7.52 25.62
CA ILE A 243 2.66 7.38 24.18
C ILE A 243 2.38 8.73 23.51
N ILE A 244 3.34 9.17 22.70
CA ILE A 244 3.16 10.26 21.76
C ILE A 244 2.64 9.71 20.45
N ASP A 245 3.30 8.66 19.94
CA ASP A 245 2.94 8.09 18.65
C ASP A 245 3.47 6.66 18.45
N ILE A 246 2.91 5.98 17.45
CA ILE A 246 3.17 4.60 17.04
C ILE A 246 3.26 4.52 15.51
N ALA A 247 4.35 3.96 14.98
CA ALA A 247 4.54 3.75 13.54
C ALA A 247 5.00 2.33 13.20
N ILE A 248 4.66 1.86 12.01
CA ILE A 248 5.01 0.53 11.48
C ILE A 248 6.14 0.68 10.46
N SER A 249 7.19 -0.13 10.51
CA SER A 249 8.23 -0.12 9.46
C SER A 249 7.85 -0.93 8.22
N SER A 250 8.67 -0.86 7.17
CA SER A 250 8.56 -1.70 5.97
C SER A 250 8.56 -3.22 6.28
N SER A 251 9.15 -3.59 7.42
CA SER A 251 9.27 -4.97 7.89
C SER A 251 8.16 -5.38 8.86
N GLY A 252 7.19 -4.51 9.14
CA GLY A 252 6.08 -4.79 10.06
C GLY A 252 6.41 -4.61 11.54
N TYR A 253 7.62 -4.14 11.88
CA TYR A 253 7.96 -3.80 13.26
C TYR A 253 7.25 -2.52 13.69
N VAL A 254 6.72 -2.51 14.90
CA VAL A 254 5.99 -1.39 15.47
C VAL A 254 6.87 -0.63 16.43
N TYR A 255 7.08 0.65 16.15
CA TYR A 255 7.88 1.59 16.90
C TYR A 255 6.95 2.45 17.72
N VAL A 256 7.31 2.72 18.98
CA VAL A 256 6.55 3.60 19.88
C VAL A 256 7.47 4.65 20.44
N TRP A 257 7.04 5.90 20.43
CA TRP A 257 7.74 7.01 21.07
C TRP A 257 6.95 7.51 22.27
N TYR A 258 7.66 7.77 23.37
CA TYR A 258 7.10 8.20 24.65
C TYR A 258 7.51 9.63 24.99
N ASN A 259 6.69 10.31 25.80
CA ASN A 259 6.88 11.70 26.19
C ASN A 259 8.08 12.00 27.10
N ASP A 260 8.77 10.97 27.57
CA ASP A 260 10.01 11.07 28.35
C ASP A 260 11.28 10.93 27.50
N GLY A 261 11.17 10.94 26.16
CA GLY A 261 12.32 10.82 25.27
C GLY A 261 12.80 9.38 25.08
N ILE A 262 11.94 8.40 25.39
CA ILE A 262 12.22 6.98 25.21
C ILE A 262 11.42 6.44 24.02
N MET A 263 11.94 5.41 23.38
CA MET A 263 11.25 4.65 22.35
C MET A 263 11.43 3.14 22.57
N SER A 264 10.49 2.33 22.09
CA SER A 264 10.60 0.87 22.06
C SER A 264 10.17 0.30 20.71
N VAL A 265 10.54 -0.94 20.42
CA VAL A 265 10.09 -1.64 19.21
C VAL A 265 9.55 -3.01 19.56
N GLY A 266 8.48 -3.39 18.89
CA GLY A 266 7.93 -4.73 18.96
C GLY A 266 7.05 -5.04 17.77
N HIS A 267 5.91 -5.66 18.04
CA HIS A 267 4.90 -6.02 17.06
C HIS A 267 3.51 -5.50 17.46
N THR A 268 2.53 -5.62 16.57
CA THR A 268 1.20 -5.01 16.69
C THR A 268 0.52 -5.17 18.06
N THR A 269 0.64 -6.33 18.71
CA THR A 269 0.06 -6.58 20.04
C THR A 269 1.06 -6.57 21.20
N ASN A 270 2.35 -6.37 20.96
CA ASN A 270 3.37 -6.29 22.00
C ASN A 270 4.47 -5.31 21.60
N LEU A 271 4.38 -4.08 22.10
CA LEU A 271 5.17 -2.95 21.61
C LEU A 271 6.60 -2.86 22.19
N GLY A 272 7.09 -3.93 22.80
CA GLY A 272 8.39 -3.98 23.47
C GLY A 272 9.14 -5.31 23.36
N ASP A 273 8.67 -6.24 22.52
CA ASP A 273 9.24 -7.59 22.42
C ASP A 273 10.40 -7.72 21.44
N PHE A 274 10.75 -6.67 20.69
CA PHE A 274 11.86 -6.68 19.73
C PHE A 274 13.06 -5.85 20.21
N ILE A 275 12.87 -4.56 20.49
CA ILE A 275 13.91 -3.67 21.04
C ILE A 275 13.40 -3.09 22.36
N ALA A 276 14.16 -3.38 23.42
CA ALA A 276 13.93 -2.81 24.75
C ALA A 276 13.99 -1.27 24.72
N PRO A 277 13.32 -0.59 25.66
CA PRO A 277 13.28 0.87 25.69
C PRO A 277 14.66 1.54 25.62
N LYS A 278 14.83 2.51 24.72
CA LYS A 278 16.07 3.29 24.54
C LYS A 278 15.77 4.76 24.25
N ASN A 279 16.73 5.65 24.49
CA ASN A 279 16.54 7.08 24.24
C ASN A 279 16.40 7.38 22.74
N TYR A 280 15.60 8.39 22.42
CA TYR A 280 15.63 9.08 21.13
C TYR A 280 15.90 10.58 21.32
N THR A 281 16.42 11.23 20.27
CA THR A 281 16.67 12.67 20.26
C THR A 281 15.77 13.38 19.28
N LEU A 282 15.42 14.61 19.64
CA LEU A 282 14.72 15.57 18.80
C LEU A 282 15.71 16.60 18.26
N PRO A 283 15.40 17.26 17.13
CA PRO A 283 16.18 18.41 16.69
C PRO A 283 16.19 19.51 17.77
N ALA A 284 17.25 20.32 17.77
CA ALA A 284 17.43 21.36 18.77
C ALA A 284 16.23 22.32 18.85
N GLY A 285 15.78 22.61 20.07
CA GLY A 285 14.63 23.48 20.33
C GLY A 285 13.26 22.80 20.26
N LYS A 286 13.19 21.50 19.92
CA LYS A 286 11.96 20.70 20.00
C LYS A 286 11.92 19.88 21.28
N THR A 287 10.69 19.65 21.74
CA THR A 287 10.34 18.79 22.86
C THR A 287 9.35 17.72 22.40
N PRO A 288 9.17 16.63 23.18
CA PRO A 288 8.19 15.61 22.82
C PRO A 288 6.75 16.15 22.69
N ALA A 289 6.42 17.24 23.39
CA ALA A 289 5.11 17.90 23.31
C ALA A 289 4.87 18.67 21.99
N ASP A 290 5.90 18.90 21.19
CA ASP A 290 5.79 19.59 19.90
C ASP A 290 5.39 18.65 18.76
N LEU A 291 5.42 17.33 18.98
CA LEU A 291 5.10 16.32 17.97
C LEU A 291 3.58 16.19 17.78
N VAL A 292 3.14 16.08 16.53
CA VAL A 292 1.74 15.79 16.15
C VAL A 292 1.58 14.51 15.32
N GLY A 293 2.70 13.90 14.92
CA GLY A 293 2.74 12.65 14.18
C GLY A 293 4.17 12.27 13.79
N ILE A 294 4.41 10.98 13.65
CA ILE A 294 5.65 10.29 13.35
C ILE A 294 5.27 9.12 12.46
N SER A 295 5.79 9.09 11.23
CA SER A 295 5.57 7.94 10.35
C SER A 295 6.87 7.44 9.77
N ILE A 296 6.89 6.13 9.47
CA ILE A 296 8.04 5.47 8.86
C ILE A 296 7.75 5.26 7.38
N PHE A 297 8.59 5.85 6.53
CA PHE A 297 8.50 5.71 5.09
C PHE A 297 8.94 4.32 4.65
N LYS A 298 8.00 3.57 4.08
CA LYS A 298 8.18 2.14 3.81
C LYS A 298 9.20 1.84 2.71
N GLY A 299 9.60 2.84 1.92
CA GLY A 299 10.59 2.68 0.85
C GLY A 299 12.05 2.63 1.33
N ASN A 300 12.36 3.19 2.50
CA ASN A 300 13.74 3.25 3.04
C ASN A 300 13.82 3.27 4.58
N ASP A 301 12.71 3.10 5.28
CA ASP A 301 12.57 3.19 6.74
C ASP A 301 13.04 4.52 7.37
N HIS A 302 13.08 5.60 6.58
CA HIS A 302 13.28 6.94 7.13
C HIS A 302 12.05 7.37 7.92
N ILE A 303 12.28 8.09 9.01
CA ILE A 303 11.25 8.55 9.92
C ILE A 303 10.96 10.02 9.68
N TYR A 304 9.68 10.33 9.48
CA TYR A 304 9.17 11.67 9.29
C TYR A 304 8.46 12.10 10.56
N ALA A 305 9.00 13.09 11.27
CA ALA A 305 8.41 13.64 12.49
C ALA A 305 7.83 15.02 12.20
N PHE A 306 6.54 15.21 12.46
CA PHE A 306 5.78 16.42 12.18
C PHE A 306 5.52 17.19 13.48
N TYR A 307 5.61 18.51 13.40
CA TYR A 307 5.52 19.40 14.57
C TYR A 307 4.33 20.36 14.49
N THR A 308 3.89 20.83 15.67
CA THR A 308 2.80 21.81 15.85
C THR A 308 3.03 23.17 15.19
N ASP A 309 4.26 23.51 14.82
CA ASP A 309 4.61 24.78 14.18
C ASP A 309 4.62 24.73 12.64
N GLY A 310 4.16 23.62 12.05
CA GLY A 310 4.10 23.47 10.60
C GLY A 310 5.44 23.07 9.96
N THR A 311 6.37 22.55 10.75
CA THR A 311 7.61 21.95 10.25
C THR A 311 7.62 20.43 10.41
N PHE A 312 8.45 19.74 9.64
CA PHE A 312 8.78 18.34 9.84
C PHE A 312 10.29 18.11 9.69
N THR A 313 10.79 17.01 10.24
CA THR A 313 12.18 16.53 10.04
C THR A 313 12.19 15.12 9.49
N GLU A 314 13.36 14.70 9.00
CA GLU A 314 13.59 13.34 8.50
C GLU A 314 14.77 12.73 9.26
N GLY A 315 14.59 11.53 9.81
CA GLY A 315 15.58 10.89 10.66
C GLY A 315 15.41 9.39 10.77
N ASN A 316 15.88 8.83 11.88
CA ASN A 316 15.76 7.42 12.23
C ASN A 316 15.14 7.24 13.62
N SER A 317 14.98 6.00 14.07
CA SER A 317 14.29 5.68 15.35
C SER A 317 14.86 6.33 16.61
N THR A 318 16.14 6.72 16.60
CA THR A 318 16.84 7.29 17.76
C THR A 318 17.26 8.75 17.56
N ASP A 319 17.17 9.28 16.35
CA ASP A 319 17.41 10.69 16.04
C ASP A 319 16.46 11.12 14.94
N LEU A 320 15.42 11.88 15.32
CA LEU A 320 14.33 12.29 14.43
C LEU A 320 14.74 13.36 13.41
N SER A 321 16.01 13.75 13.36
CA SER A 321 16.57 14.73 12.43
C SER A 321 17.84 14.28 11.70
N ALA A 322 18.16 12.97 11.78
CA ALA A 322 19.42 12.42 11.27
C ALA A 322 19.66 12.62 9.76
N TYR A 323 18.61 12.78 8.95
CA TYR A 323 18.70 12.87 7.49
C TYR A 323 18.35 14.26 6.93
N ALA A 324 17.37 14.94 7.53
CA ALA A 324 17.02 16.29 7.16
C ALA A 324 16.52 17.12 8.35
N SER A 325 17.00 18.36 8.39
CA SER A 325 16.51 19.41 9.30
C SER A 325 15.11 19.90 8.89
N PHE A 326 14.61 20.91 9.59
CA PHE A 326 13.26 21.44 9.45
C PHE A 326 12.91 21.80 8.01
N LYS A 327 11.82 21.21 7.53
CA LYS A 327 11.15 21.55 6.28
C LYS A 327 9.73 21.97 6.59
N PRO A 328 9.16 22.98 5.92
CA PRO A 328 7.77 23.34 6.12
C PRO A 328 6.84 22.27 5.53
N TYR A 329 5.67 22.09 6.13
CA TYR A 329 4.56 21.35 5.52
C TYR A 329 3.26 22.15 5.57
N THR A 330 2.33 21.79 4.69
CA THR A 330 1.02 22.41 4.56
C THR A 330 -0.09 21.40 4.82
N ILE A 331 -1.20 21.90 5.35
CA ILE A 331 -2.41 21.14 5.69
C ILE A 331 -3.63 21.73 4.96
N PRO A 332 -4.78 21.05 4.93
CA PRO A 332 -5.98 21.57 4.28
C PRO A 332 -6.38 22.94 4.83
N PRO A 333 -6.93 23.85 3.99
CA PRO A 333 -7.43 25.14 4.44
C PRO A 333 -8.45 25.01 5.58
N GLY A 334 -8.33 25.87 6.60
CA GLY A 334 -9.20 25.87 7.77
C GLY A 334 -8.82 24.87 8.87
N LYS A 335 -7.73 24.12 8.70
CA LYS A 335 -7.12 23.30 9.75
C LYS A 335 -5.98 24.03 10.45
N ASN A 336 -5.75 23.68 11.71
CA ASN A 336 -4.54 23.99 12.47
C ASN A 336 -3.67 22.75 12.58
N PHE A 337 -2.35 22.91 12.76
CA PHE A 337 -1.44 21.78 12.95
C PHE A 337 -1.77 20.96 14.20
N SER A 338 -2.29 21.62 15.25
CA SER A 338 -2.80 20.96 16.46
C SER A 338 -4.09 20.15 16.24
N ASP A 339 -4.75 20.29 15.09
CA ASP A 339 -5.93 19.49 14.77
C ASP A 339 -5.55 18.09 14.26
N ILE A 340 -4.27 17.86 13.93
CA ILE A 340 -3.75 16.56 13.52
C ILE A 340 -3.81 15.63 14.73
N THR A 341 -4.51 14.51 14.55
CA THR A 341 -4.44 13.37 15.47
C THR A 341 -3.24 12.51 15.15
N ASP A 342 -2.99 12.26 13.87
CA ASP A 342 -1.87 11.43 13.43
C ASP A 342 -1.55 11.55 11.94
N ILE A 343 -0.40 11.02 11.52
CA ILE A 343 0.06 10.91 10.14
C ILE A 343 0.60 9.49 9.86
N GLY A 344 0.11 8.85 8.81
CA GLY A 344 0.56 7.53 8.37
C GLY A 344 1.03 7.53 6.91
N ILE A 345 1.92 6.61 6.54
CA ILE A 345 2.46 6.51 5.17
C ILE A 345 2.08 5.17 4.55
N ALA A 346 1.32 5.20 3.46
CA ALA A 346 0.90 3.99 2.76
C ALA A 346 2.05 3.34 1.99
N THR A 347 2.07 2.00 1.99
CA THR A 347 3.13 1.22 1.36
C THR A 347 2.99 1.25 -0.16
N SER A 348 1.78 1.08 -0.69
CA SER A 348 1.56 0.97 -2.15
C SER A 348 1.80 2.27 -2.90
N SER A 349 1.52 3.42 -2.28
CA SER A 349 1.51 4.72 -2.95
C SER A 349 2.55 5.70 -2.43
N SER A 350 3.22 5.38 -1.31
CA SER A 350 4.10 6.32 -0.60
C SER A 350 3.38 7.61 -0.16
N ALA A 351 2.04 7.61 -0.15
CA ALA A 351 1.24 8.78 0.17
C ALA A 351 1.10 8.95 1.68
N PHE A 352 1.06 10.20 2.13
CA PHE A 352 0.95 10.64 3.51
C PHE A 352 -0.52 10.90 3.85
N TYR A 353 -1.07 10.12 4.75
CA TYR A 353 -2.43 10.25 5.25
C TYR A 353 -2.39 11.03 6.56
N ALA A 354 -3.17 12.09 6.69
CA ALA A 354 -3.33 12.83 7.93
C ALA A 354 -4.76 12.65 8.45
N TRP A 355 -4.91 12.27 9.72
CA TRP A 355 -6.18 12.18 10.41
C TRP A 355 -6.35 13.35 11.38
N TYR A 356 -7.56 13.89 11.46
CA TYR A 356 -7.86 15.10 12.23
C TYR A 356 -8.86 14.83 13.35
N THR A 357 -8.78 15.63 14.41
CA THR A 357 -9.63 15.51 15.61
C THR A 357 -11.14 15.63 15.34
N ASP A 358 -11.55 16.19 14.20
CA ASP A 358 -12.95 16.33 13.77
C ASP A 358 -13.44 15.20 12.85
N GLU A 359 -12.82 14.02 12.95
CA GLU A 359 -13.20 12.82 12.19
C GLU A 359 -13.11 13.02 10.67
N LYS A 360 -12.11 13.78 10.24
CA LYS A 360 -11.76 13.94 8.83
C LYS A 360 -10.35 13.45 8.57
N MET A 361 -10.05 13.27 7.29
CA MET A 361 -8.71 12.95 6.84
C MET A 361 -8.39 13.60 5.50
N SER A 362 -7.10 13.77 5.19
CA SER A 362 -6.61 14.22 3.89
C SER A 362 -5.36 13.43 3.50
N VAL A 363 -4.99 13.47 2.22
CA VAL A 363 -3.82 12.75 1.71
C VAL A 363 -2.93 13.67 0.88
N GLY A 364 -1.62 13.55 1.11
CA GLY A 364 -0.54 14.14 0.34
C GLY A 364 0.31 13.11 -0.42
N TYR A 365 0.93 13.50 -1.52
CA TYR A 365 1.94 12.70 -2.21
C TYR A 365 3.32 12.73 -1.53
N ASP A 366 3.55 13.72 -0.68
CA ASP A 366 4.81 13.93 0.02
C ASP A 366 4.58 14.63 1.36
N ALA A 367 5.61 14.63 2.20
CA ALA A 367 5.56 15.22 3.54
C ALA A 367 5.34 16.73 3.56
N SER A 368 5.55 17.47 2.46
CA SER A 368 5.42 18.93 2.43
C SER A 368 3.98 19.40 2.20
N ASN A 369 3.08 18.54 1.72
CA ASN A 369 1.69 18.91 1.51
C ASN A 369 0.74 17.73 1.75
N LEU A 370 0.11 17.71 2.93
CA LEU A 370 -0.78 16.64 3.39
C LEU A 370 -2.20 16.70 2.76
N ASN A 371 -2.40 17.50 1.70
CA ASN A 371 -3.71 17.75 1.09
C ASN A 371 -3.69 17.77 -0.45
N ASN A 372 -2.54 17.54 -1.11
CA ASN A 372 -2.40 17.68 -2.56
C ASN A 372 -2.86 16.45 -3.37
N PHE A 373 -3.24 15.35 -2.71
CA PHE A 373 -3.73 14.14 -3.39
C PHE A 373 -5.23 13.92 -3.17
N ILE A 374 -5.65 13.75 -1.90
CA ILE A 374 -7.06 13.65 -1.53
C ILE A 374 -7.36 14.80 -0.59
N PRO A 375 -8.18 15.78 -1.01
CA PRO A 375 -8.60 16.86 -0.14
C PRO A 375 -9.31 16.36 1.11
N LEU A 376 -9.33 17.20 2.14
CA LEU A 376 -10.04 16.94 3.39
C LEU A 376 -11.45 16.34 3.15
N LYS A 377 -11.69 15.14 3.70
CA LYS A 377 -12.96 14.43 3.62
C LYS A 377 -13.32 13.76 4.95
N PRO A 378 -14.61 13.47 5.21
CA PRO A 378 -15.04 12.74 6.40
C PRO A 378 -14.49 11.31 6.47
N MET A 379 -14.30 10.82 7.69
CA MET A 379 -14.27 9.41 8.03
C MET A 379 -15.69 8.91 8.29
N ASN A 380 -15.92 7.61 8.09
CA ASN A 380 -17.20 6.91 8.24
C ASN A 380 -17.23 6.05 9.50
#